data_AF-F8N8W5-F1
#
_entry.id   AF-F8N8W5-F1
#
_cell.length_a   1.000
_cell.length_b   1.000
_cell.length_c   1.000
_cell.angle_alpha   90.00
_cell.angle_beta   90.00
_cell.angle_gamma   90.00
#
_symmetry.space_group_name_H-M   'P 1'
#
loop_
_entity.id
_entity.type
_entity.pdbx_description
1 polymer ?
#
loop_
_entity_poly.entity_id
_entity_poly.type
_entity_poly.pdbx_seq_one_letter_code
_entity_poly.pdbx_strand_id
1 'polypeptide(L)'
;MARQKNDGKGRIGGRAKGTPNKVTASLKEFIKNLIDNNRSQIITDMKELAPYQRLLFIERLIGYVLPKQAAVDIKSQIDAEYKALERLIDDAPDEFIDRITNKVLKLQEEKQNERQQG
;
A
#
# COMPACT_ATOMS: atom_id res chain seq x y z
N MET A 1 -16.68 -32.54 24.77
CA MET A 1 -17.58 -31.93 23.77
C MET A 1 -17.21 -30.45 23.63
N ALA A 2 -16.86 -29.99 22.43
CA ALA A 2 -16.55 -28.58 22.20
C ALA A 2 -17.84 -27.74 22.31
N ARG A 3 -17.79 -26.60 23.00
CA ARG A 3 -18.97 -25.75 23.21
C ARG A 3 -19.43 -25.13 21.89
N GLN A 4 -20.75 -25.10 21.66
CA GLN A 4 -21.36 -24.56 20.45
C GLN A 4 -21.51 -23.03 20.54
N LYS A 5 -21.33 -22.34 19.41
CA LYS A 5 -21.47 -20.87 19.34
C LYS A 5 -22.94 -20.51 19.62
N ASN A 6 -23.18 -19.54 20.51
CA ASN A 6 -24.50 -19.10 21.02
C ASN A 6 -25.23 -20.03 22.02
N ASP A 7 -24.51 -20.77 22.87
CA ASP A 7 -25.07 -21.58 23.98
C ASP A 7 -25.64 -20.77 25.18
N GLY A 8 -26.06 -19.51 24.96
CA GLY A 8 -26.67 -18.64 25.99
C GLY A 8 -25.77 -18.24 27.18
N LYS A 9 -24.62 -18.88 27.40
CA LYS A 9 -23.71 -18.69 28.54
C LYS A 9 -22.55 -17.71 28.29
N GLY A 10 -22.72 -16.77 27.36
CA GLY A 10 -21.74 -15.73 27.03
C GLY A 10 -20.84 -16.05 25.82
N ARG A 11 -20.13 -15.02 25.32
CA ARG A 11 -19.34 -15.11 24.07
C ARG A 11 -18.18 -16.09 24.22
N ILE A 12 -18.23 -17.19 23.47
CA ILE A 12 -17.16 -18.18 23.36
C ILE A 12 -16.32 -17.81 22.13
N GLY A 13 -15.36 -16.91 22.31
CA GLY A 13 -14.45 -16.47 21.27
C GLY A 13 -13.78 -15.14 21.62
N GLY A 14 -12.48 -15.02 21.31
CA GLY A 14 -11.75 -13.76 21.41
C GLY A 14 -12.37 -12.66 20.54
N ARG A 15 -11.85 -11.42 20.64
CA ARG A 15 -12.29 -10.32 19.78
C ARG A 15 -12.11 -10.73 18.31
N ALA A 16 -13.09 -10.42 17.46
CA ALA A 16 -12.96 -10.68 16.04
C ALA A 16 -11.73 -9.91 15.50
N LYS A 17 -10.90 -10.59 14.71
CA LYS A 17 -9.72 -9.99 14.08
C LYS A 17 -10.17 -8.78 13.27
N GLY A 18 -9.66 -7.60 13.60
CA GLY A 18 -10.03 -6.34 12.96
C GLY A 18 -11.05 -5.48 13.73
N THR A 19 -11.59 -5.92 14.87
CA THR A 19 -12.37 -5.02 15.74
C THR A 19 -11.44 -3.94 16.33
N PRO A 20 -11.65 -2.64 15.99
CA PRO A 20 -10.81 -1.57 16.52
C PRO A 20 -10.84 -1.57 18.04
N ASN A 21 -9.71 -1.23 18.66
CA ASN A 21 -9.64 -1.15 20.12
C ASN A 21 -10.51 0.04 20.58
N LYS A 22 -11.30 -0.13 21.65
CA LYS A 22 -12.27 0.88 22.09
C LYS A 22 -11.60 2.23 22.40
N VAL A 23 -10.38 2.16 22.95
CA VAL A 23 -9.54 3.32 23.30
C VAL A 23 -9.03 4.05 22.05
N THR A 24 -8.64 3.34 20.99
CA THR A 24 -8.21 3.98 19.74
C THR A 24 -9.38 4.57 18.96
N ALA A 25 -10.57 3.96 19.05
CA ALA A 25 -11.78 4.54 18.49
C ALA A 25 -12.16 5.85 19.19
N SER A 26 -12.15 5.89 20.52
CA SER A 26 -12.48 7.11 21.28
C SER A 26 -11.49 8.25 21.04
N LEU A 27 -10.19 7.94 20.88
CA LEU A 27 -9.19 8.96 20.57
C LEU A 27 -9.39 9.56 19.17
N LYS A 28 -9.67 8.72 18.16
CA LYS A 28 -9.94 9.21 16.79
C LYS A 28 -11.16 10.11 16.75
N GLU A 29 -12.22 9.73 17.45
CA GLU A 29 -13.44 10.53 17.54
C GLU A 29 -13.21 11.85 18.28
N PHE A 30 -12.45 11.83 19.38
CA PHE A 30 -12.02 13.03 20.07
C PHE A 30 -11.21 13.98 19.17
N ILE A 31 -10.21 13.47 18.45
CA ILE A 31 -9.38 14.29 17.53
C ILE A 31 -10.24 14.86 16.41
N LYS A 32 -11.15 14.07 15.83
CA LYS A 32 -12.08 14.54 14.80
C LYS A 32 -12.94 15.70 15.33
N ASN A 33 -13.57 15.50 16.48
CA ASN A 33 -14.44 16.51 17.10
C ASN A 33 -13.64 17.78 17.47
N LEU A 34 -12.41 17.62 17.95
CA LEU A 34 -11.52 18.75 18.22
C LEU A 34 -11.26 19.58 16.97
N ILE A 35 -10.94 18.94 15.83
CA ILE A 35 -10.69 19.63 14.57
C ILE A 35 -11.96 20.30 14.05
N ASP A 36 -13.09 19.58 14.05
CA ASP A 36 -14.37 20.09 13.54
C ASP A 36 -14.85 21.31 14.34
N ASN A 37 -14.73 21.25 15.67
CA ASN A 37 -15.14 22.36 16.56
C ASN A 37 -14.27 23.60 16.42
N ASN A 38 -12.97 23.45 16.07
CA ASN A 38 -12.04 24.57 15.96
C ASN A 38 -11.89 25.09 14.51
N ARG A 39 -12.68 24.59 13.56
CA ARG A 39 -12.55 24.95 12.14
C ARG A 39 -12.63 26.45 11.88
N SER A 40 -13.55 27.14 12.54
CA SER A 40 -13.70 28.60 12.39
C SER A 40 -12.47 29.36 12.89
N GLN A 41 -11.92 28.94 14.02
CA GLN A 41 -10.71 29.53 14.59
C GLN A 41 -9.50 29.30 13.66
N ILE A 42 -9.31 28.08 13.17
CA ILE A 42 -8.22 27.75 12.24
C ILE A 42 -8.27 28.65 10.99
N ILE A 43 -9.46 28.93 10.45
CA ILE A 43 -9.63 29.82 9.29
C ILE A 43 -9.22 31.26 9.64
N THR A 44 -9.57 31.74 10.84
CA THR A 44 -9.18 33.07 11.31
C THR A 44 -7.66 33.16 11.48
N ASP A 45 -7.06 32.20 12.19
CA ASP A 45 -5.61 32.14 12.41
C ASP A 45 -4.86 32.11 11.06
N MET A 46 -5.37 31.36 10.07
CA MET A 46 -4.78 31.31 8.72
C MET A 46 -4.78 32.67 8.00
N LYS A 47 -5.73 33.55 8.29
CA LYS A 47 -5.76 34.92 7.71
C LYS A 47 -4.74 35.83 8.36
N GLU A 48 -4.42 35.59 9.64
CA GLU A 48 -3.44 36.34 10.41
C GLU A 48 -1.99 35.93 10.10
N LEU A 49 -1.79 34.74 9.53
CA LEU A 49 -0.47 34.26 9.11
C LEU A 49 0.19 35.15 8.05
N ALA A 50 1.53 35.23 8.12
CA ALA A 50 2.32 35.87 7.08
C ALA A 50 2.08 35.20 5.70
N PRO A 51 2.16 35.95 4.58
CA PRO A 51 1.81 35.43 3.26
C PRO A 51 2.51 34.11 2.90
N TYR A 52 3.81 34.00 3.20
CA TYR A 52 4.59 32.79 2.95
C TYR A 52 4.12 31.60 3.78
N GLN A 53 3.86 31.80 5.08
CA GLN A 53 3.40 30.75 5.98
C GLN A 53 2.03 30.22 5.57
N ARG A 54 1.14 31.12 5.13
CA ARG A 54 -0.18 30.76 4.60
C ARG A 54 -0.05 29.86 3.36
N LEU A 55 0.84 30.20 2.43
CA LEU A 55 1.10 29.37 1.24
C LEU A 55 1.65 27.99 1.61
N LEU A 56 2.62 27.92 2.53
CA LEU A 56 3.18 26.65 3.00
C LEU A 56 2.13 25.75 3.67
N PHE A 57 1.22 26.34 4.45
CA PHE A 57 0.15 25.58 5.10
C PHE A 57 -0.84 25.02 4.07
N ILE A 58 -1.21 25.83 3.08
CA ILE A 58 -2.08 25.42 1.97
C ILE A 58 -1.44 24.30 1.14
N GLU A 59 -0.15 24.41 0.81
CA GLU A 59 0.61 23.36 0.10
C GLU A 59 0.51 22.01 0.82
N ARG A 60 0.67 22.00 2.15
CA ARG A 60 0.56 20.78 2.96
C ARG A 60 -0.86 20.21 2.93
N LEU A 61 -1.89 21.04 2.98
CA LEU A 61 -3.30 20.60 2.92
C LEU A 61 -3.66 20.03 1.54
N ILE A 62 -3.16 20.62 0.45
CA ILE A 62 -3.36 20.12 -0.91
C ILE A 62 -2.91 18.66 -1.03
N GLY A 63 -1.81 18.28 -0.37
CA GLY A 63 -1.32 16.91 -0.36
C GLY A 63 -2.24 15.86 0.30
N TYR A 64 -3.28 16.28 1.01
CA TYR A 64 -4.31 15.40 1.58
C TYR A 64 -5.64 15.43 0.81
N VAL A 65 -5.90 16.50 0.05
CA VAL A 65 -7.12 16.65 -0.77
C VAL A 65 -6.91 16.06 -2.15
N LEU A 66 -5.76 16.33 -2.76
CA LEU A 66 -5.40 15.73 -4.02
C LEU A 66 -4.71 14.39 -3.75
N PRO A 67 -5.04 13.33 -4.52
CA PRO A 67 -4.21 12.14 -4.52
C PRO A 67 -2.81 12.59 -4.96
N LYS A 68 -1.84 12.56 -4.04
CA LYS A 68 -0.45 12.63 -4.44
C LYS A 68 -0.30 11.50 -5.46
N GLN A 69 0.10 11.83 -6.68
CA GLN A 69 0.55 10.81 -7.61
C GLN A 69 1.59 10.02 -6.82
N ALA A 70 1.25 8.79 -6.44
CA ALA A 70 2.20 7.94 -5.77
C ALA A 70 3.40 7.95 -6.70
N ALA A 71 4.55 8.44 -6.22
CA ALA A 71 5.80 8.20 -6.91
C ALA A 71 5.78 6.69 -7.15
N VAL A 72 5.63 6.29 -8.41
CA VAL A 72 5.34 4.91 -8.72
C VAL A 72 6.46 4.12 -8.10
N ASP A 73 6.14 3.36 -7.04
CA ASP A 73 7.16 2.63 -6.31
C ASP A 73 7.73 1.66 -7.32
N ILE A 74 9.03 1.77 -7.61
CA ILE A 74 9.71 0.93 -8.60
C ILE A 74 9.41 -0.54 -8.31
N LYS A 75 9.27 -0.89 -7.02
CA LYS A 75 8.85 -2.23 -6.59
C LYS A 75 7.47 -2.62 -7.11
N SER A 76 6.49 -1.72 -7.05
CA SER A 76 5.13 -1.97 -7.53
C SER A 76 5.03 -2.16 -9.05
N GLN A 77 5.87 -1.45 -9.83
CA GLN A 77 5.99 -1.67 -11.28
C GLN A 77 6.60 -3.03 -11.59
N ILE A 78 7.71 -3.36 -10.92
CA ILE A 78 8.39 -4.65 -11.06
C ILE A 78 7.46 -5.81 -10.70
N ASP A 79 6.70 -5.70 -9.59
CA ASP A 79 5.74 -6.73 -9.18
C ASP A 79 4.61 -6.91 -10.20
N ALA A 80 4.13 -5.81 -10.80
CA ALA A 80 3.10 -5.86 -11.84
C ALA A 80 3.63 -6.53 -13.12
N GLU A 81 4.87 -6.23 -13.51
CA GLU A 81 5.52 -6.84 -14.67
C GLU A 81 5.78 -8.34 -14.45
N TYR A 82 6.31 -8.73 -13.29
CA TYR A 82 6.49 -10.15 -12.95
C TYR A 82 5.17 -10.93 -13.02
N LYS A 83 4.09 -10.35 -12.49
CA LYS A 83 2.77 -10.98 -12.52
C LYS A 83 2.19 -11.07 -13.94
N ALA A 84 2.50 -10.11 -14.80
CA ALA A 84 2.12 -10.17 -16.21
C ALA A 84 2.89 -11.27 -16.95
N LEU A 85 4.19 -11.41 -16.67
CA LEU A 85 5.03 -12.47 -17.24
C LEU A 85 4.59 -13.86 -16.77
N GLU A 86 4.26 -14.03 -15.49
CA GLU A 86 3.77 -15.30 -14.92
C GLU A 86 2.53 -15.80 -15.68
N ARG A 87 1.56 -14.91 -15.92
CA ARG A 87 0.36 -15.25 -16.71
C ARG A 87 0.67 -15.63 -18.15
N LEU A 88 1.61 -14.92 -18.78
CA LEU A 88 2.02 -15.24 -20.14
C LEU A 88 2.73 -16.59 -20.23
N ILE A 89 3.44 -17.00 -19.19
CA ILE A 89 4.07 -18.32 -19.11
C ILE A 89 3.00 -19.41 -18.93
N ASP A 90 2.02 -19.17 -18.06
CA ASP A 90 0.91 -20.13 -17.84
C ASP A 90 0.05 -20.35 -19.10
N ASP A 91 -0.18 -19.29 -19.87
CA ASP A 91 -1.00 -19.33 -21.09
C ASP A 91 -0.18 -19.70 -22.36
N ALA A 92 1.14 -19.77 -22.27
CA ALA A 92 1.99 -20.03 -23.43
C ALA A 92 2.03 -21.53 -23.81
N PRO A 93 2.08 -21.86 -25.11
CA PRO A 93 2.30 -23.24 -25.54
C PRO A 93 3.71 -23.72 -25.18
N ASP A 94 3.83 -24.99 -24.80
CA ASP A 94 5.09 -25.63 -24.36
C ASP A 94 6.24 -25.43 -25.36
N GLU A 95 5.97 -25.48 -26.67
CA GLU A 95 6.98 -25.26 -27.71
C GLU A 95 7.67 -23.89 -27.61
N PHE A 96 6.95 -22.86 -27.16
CA PHE A 96 7.51 -21.52 -26.97
C PHE A 96 8.32 -21.44 -25.67
N ILE A 97 7.85 -22.07 -24.59
CA ILE A 97 8.57 -22.17 -23.31
C ILE A 97 9.92 -22.86 -23.52
N ASP A 98 9.95 -23.95 -24.28
CA ASP A 98 11.18 -24.69 -24.58
C ASP A 98 12.16 -23.87 -25.41
N ARG A 99 11.69 -23.12 -26.41
CA ARG A 99 12.54 -22.22 -27.21
C ARG A 99 13.14 -21.10 -26.36
N ILE A 100 12.35 -20.52 -25.47
CA ILE A 100 12.81 -19.47 -24.54
C ILE A 100 13.86 -20.05 -23.60
N THR A 101 13.59 -21.20 -22.99
CA THR A 101 14.52 -21.88 -22.07
C THR A 101 15.86 -22.18 -22.74
N ASN A 102 15.83 -22.77 -23.93
CA ASN A 102 17.03 -23.07 -24.70
C ASN A 102 17.84 -21.81 -25.05
N LYS A 103 17.16 -20.69 -25.35
CA LYS A 103 17.83 -19.42 -25.67
C LYS A 103 18.45 -18.79 -24.42
N VAL A 104 17.79 -18.90 -23.26
CA VAL A 104 18.33 -18.42 -21.97
C VAL A 104 19.57 -19.23 -21.57
N LEU A 105 19.54 -20.55 -21.71
CA LEU A 105 20.69 -21.41 -21.41
C LEU A 105 21.91 -21.05 -22.24
N LYS A 106 21.74 -20.89 -23.56
CA LYS A 106 22.85 -20.46 -24.46
C LYS A 106 23.45 -19.11 -24.05
N LEU A 107 22.61 -18.14 -23.71
CA LEU A 107 23.07 -16.82 -23.25
C LEU A 107 23.82 -16.88 -21.91
N GLN A 108 23.45 -17.82 -21.02
CA GLN A 108 24.16 -18.03 -19.76
C GLN A 108 25.53 -18.67 -19.99
N GLU A 109 25.62 -19.65 -20.89
CA GLU A 109 26.87 -20.29 -21.29
C GLU A 109 27.83 -19.29 -21.93
N GLU A 110 27.34 -18.45 -22.86
CA GLU A 110 28.12 -17.38 -23.48
C GLU A 110 28.69 -16.41 -22.43
N LYS A 111 27.84 -15.93 -21.51
CA LYS A 111 28.27 -15.05 -20.40
C LYS A 111 29.23 -15.72 -19.41
N GLN A 112 29.19 -17.04 -19.25
CA GLN A 112 30.13 -17.76 -18.38
C GLN A 112 31.48 -17.93 -19.08
N ASN A 113 31.48 -18.19 -20.38
CA ASN A 113 32.70 -18.29 -21.18
C ASN A 113 33.42 -16.93 -21.28
N GLU A 114 32.68 -15.83 -21.46
CA GLU A 114 33.23 -14.47 -21.44
C GLU A 114 33.89 -14.10 -20.10
N ARG A 115 33.31 -14.57 -18.98
CA ARG A 115 33.85 -14.33 -17.63
C ARG A 115 35.06 -15.20 -17.26
N GLN A 116 35.32 -16.27 -18.01
CA GLN A 116 36.48 -17.16 -17.81
C GLN A 116 37.67 -16.79 -18.72
N GLN A 117 37.47 -15.92 -19.71
CA GLN A 117 38.49 -15.51 -20.68
C GLN A 117 39.06 -14.09 -20.45
N GLY A 118 38.56 -13.35 -19.45
CA GLY A 118 39.09 -12.05 -19.01
C GLY A 118 39.65 -12.14 -17.59
#